data_AF-A0A3D3DFC3-F1
#
_entry.id   AF-A0A3D3DFC3-F1
#
_cell.length_a   1.000
_cell.length_b   1.000
_cell.length_c   1.000
_cell.angle_alpha   90.00
_cell.angle_beta   90.00
_cell.angle_gamma   90.00
#
_symmetry.space_group_name_H-M   'P 1'
#
loop_
_entity.id
_entity.type
_entity.pdbx_description
1 polymer ?
#
loop_
_entity_poly.entity_id
_entity_poly.type
_entity_poly.pdbx_seq_one_letter_code
_entity_poly.pdbx_strand_id
1 'polypeptide(L)'
;MDKKIPITPFEIIRRVKDVPETLKWSRRKHLMISGPEFWGIHHIYIDNSLKHMIFCLKADFTTHVFIGIPTGAKEWRKYGKDDNLLLSKQLSDDSLEWKIYKDLVLYKGKMLPPKEIPEEPYWGEVVKVDTFNDDANDQWIVSKIKELYNK
;
A
#
# COMPACT_ATOMS: atom_id res chain seq x y z
N MET A 1 19.56 14.48 -3.12
CA MET A 1 19.09 15.12 -1.87
C MET A 1 18.50 14.02 -1.02
N ASP A 2 19.20 13.58 0.02
CA ASP A 2 18.71 12.53 0.90
C ASP A 2 17.44 13.02 1.58
N LYS A 3 16.29 12.52 1.12
CA LYS A 3 15.02 12.74 1.79
C LYS A 3 15.06 11.95 3.10
N LYS A 4 15.54 12.59 4.15
CA LYS A 4 15.39 12.10 5.53
C LYS A 4 13.94 11.70 5.73
N ILE A 5 13.71 10.56 6.37
CA ILE A 5 12.37 10.16 6.79
C ILE A 5 11.72 11.35 7.51
N PRO A 6 10.50 11.78 7.11
CA PRO A 6 9.83 12.94 7.70
C PRO A 6 9.33 12.66 9.13
N ILE A 7 9.68 11.49 9.68
CA ILE A 7 9.31 11.04 11.01
C ILE A 7 10.54 10.50 11.73
N THR A 8 10.80 11.05 12.91
CA THR A 8 11.89 10.64 13.80
C THR A 8 11.55 9.32 14.50
N PRO A 9 12.56 8.55 15.01
CA PRO A 9 12.30 7.37 15.82
C PRO A 9 11.38 7.65 17.03
N PHE A 10 11.53 8.81 17.67
CA PHE A 10 10.67 9.23 18.78
C PHE A 10 9.21 9.38 18.37
N GLU A 11 8.93 9.96 17.20
CA GLU A 11 7.57 10.11 16.68
C GLU A 11 6.97 8.75 16.29
N ILE A 12 7.76 7.82 15.74
CA ILE A 12 7.32 6.45 15.51
C ILE A 12 6.89 5.82 16.84
N ILE A 13 7.74 5.91 17.88
CA ILE A 13 7.43 5.37 19.22
C ILE A 13 6.16 5.99 19.80
N ARG A 14 5.95 7.31 19.62
CA ARG A 14 4.73 7.98 20.06
C ARG A 14 3.50 7.38 19.39
N ARG A 15 3.55 7.21 18.07
CA ARG A 15 2.43 6.68 17.26
C ARG A 15 2.16 5.19 17.48
N VAL A 16 3.11 4.42 18.03
CA VAL A 16 2.88 3.02 18.39
C VAL A 16 1.76 2.89 19.43
N LYS A 17 1.61 3.86 20.33
CA LYS A 17 0.51 3.87 21.32
C LYS A 17 -0.86 4.02 20.67
N ASP A 18 -0.91 4.67 19.51
CA ASP A 18 -2.15 5.01 18.79
C ASP A 18 -2.53 3.95 17.75
N VAL A 19 -1.83 2.80 17.71
CA VAL A 19 -2.09 1.72 16.73
C VAL A 19 -3.55 1.26 16.73
N PRO A 20 -4.21 1.00 17.88
CA PRO A 20 -5.62 0.61 17.89
C PRO A 20 -6.54 1.67 17.28
N GLU A 21 -6.26 2.96 17.53
CA GLU A 21 -7.04 4.07 16.99
C GLU A 21 -6.81 4.25 15.50
N THR A 22 -5.57 4.08 15.06
CA THR A 22 -5.18 4.18 13.65
C THR A 22 -5.82 3.07 12.83
N LEU A 23 -5.87 1.83 13.36
CA LEU A 23 -6.59 0.73 12.73
C LEU A 23 -8.10 0.96 12.67
N LYS A 24 -8.70 1.54 13.72
CA LYS A 24 -10.12 1.91 13.69
C LYS A 24 -10.39 2.97 12.63
N TRP A 25 -9.55 3.99 12.57
CA TRP A 25 -9.66 5.08 11.59
C TRP A 25 -9.46 4.60 10.14
N SER A 26 -8.56 3.64 9.92
CA SER A 26 -8.21 3.16 8.58
C SER A 26 -9.27 2.27 7.94
N ARG A 27 -10.24 1.75 8.71
CA ARG A 27 -11.34 0.96 8.15
C ARG A 27 -12.14 1.78 7.14
N ARG A 28 -12.54 1.13 6.05
CA ARG A 28 -13.35 1.74 4.99
C ARG A 28 -12.71 3.00 4.41
N LYS A 29 -11.39 2.94 4.19
CA LYS A 29 -10.62 4.06 3.63
C LYS A 29 -10.01 3.71 2.29
N HIS A 30 -10.02 4.71 1.43
CA HIS A 30 -9.17 4.80 0.26
C HIS A 30 -8.15 5.90 0.51
N LEU A 31 -6.87 5.56 0.40
CA LEU A 31 -5.76 6.47 0.56
C LEU A 31 -5.05 6.59 -0.79
N MET A 32 -4.82 7.82 -1.24
CA MET A 32 -3.88 8.10 -2.32
C MET A 32 -2.56 8.50 -1.70
N ILE A 33 -1.50 7.79 -2.07
CA ILE A 33 -0.17 7.95 -1.49
C ILE A 33 0.79 8.46 -2.56
N SER A 34 1.61 9.45 -2.22
CA SER A 34 2.71 9.92 -3.07
C SER A 34 4.04 9.35 -2.57
N GLY A 35 4.69 8.55 -3.42
CA GLY A 35 5.91 7.84 -3.08
C GLY A 35 5.63 6.44 -2.48
N PRO A 36 6.67 5.65 -2.17
CA PRO A 36 8.09 5.91 -2.43
C PRO A 36 8.40 6.01 -3.95
N GLU A 37 9.54 6.60 -4.31
CA GLU A 37 9.89 7.02 -5.68
C GLU A 37 9.64 5.93 -6.75
N PHE A 38 10.00 4.68 -6.46
CA PHE A 38 9.84 3.55 -7.39
C PHE A 38 8.37 3.11 -7.61
N TRP A 39 7.44 3.51 -6.74
CA TRP A 39 6.01 3.30 -6.92
C TRP A 39 5.30 4.55 -7.43
N GLY A 40 5.83 5.74 -7.17
CA GLY A 40 5.16 6.99 -7.54
C GLY A 40 3.84 7.15 -6.77
N ILE A 41 2.80 7.62 -7.47
CA ILE A 41 1.46 7.69 -6.89
C ILE A 41 0.83 6.29 -6.91
N HIS A 42 0.33 5.85 -5.76
CA HIS A 42 -0.32 4.56 -5.64
C HIS A 42 -1.52 4.65 -4.68
N HIS A 43 -2.41 3.66 -4.75
CA HIS A 43 -3.65 3.67 -3.98
C HIS A 43 -3.66 2.55 -2.96
N ILE A 44 -4.14 2.83 -1.75
CA ILE A 44 -4.41 1.84 -0.72
C ILE A 44 -5.90 1.83 -0.43
N TYR A 45 -6.54 0.68 -0.59
CA TYR A 45 -7.92 0.46 -0.21
C TYR A 45 -7.96 -0.47 0.99
N ILE A 46 -8.75 -0.10 1.99
CA ILE A 46 -8.88 -0.82 3.25
C ILE A 46 -10.37 -1.04 3.49
N ASP A 47 -10.81 -2.29 3.35
CA ASP A 47 -12.23 -2.62 3.51
C ASP A 47 -12.67 -2.57 4.98
N ASN A 48 -13.92 -2.95 5.23
CA ASN A 48 -14.46 -3.01 6.58
C ASN A 48 -13.79 -4.08 7.46
N SER A 49 -13.25 -5.15 6.86
CA SER A 49 -12.61 -6.28 7.53
C SER A 49 -11.11 -6.07 7.80
N LEU A 50 -10.56 -4.91 7.41
CA LEU A 50 -9.12 -4.61 7.40
C LEU A 50 -8.33 -5.48 6.40
N LYS A 51 -8.97 -5.89 5.31
CA LYS A 51 -8.25 -6.35 4.12
C LYS A 51 -7.70 -5.14 3.39
N HIS A 52 -6.39 -5.14 3.18
CA HIS A 52 -5.65 -4.06 2.55
C HIS A 52 -5.32 -4.45 1.12
N MET A 53 -5.46 -3.50 0.19
CA MET A 53 -5.06 -3.66 -1.20
C MET A 53 -4.27 -2.44 -1.65
N ILE A 54 -3.03 -2.66 -2.07
CA ILE A 54 -2.17 -1.61 -2.61
C ILE A 54 -2.10 -1.77 -4.13
N PHE A 55 -2.56 -0.75 -4.86
CA PHE A 55 -2.52 -0.69 -6.31
C PHE A 55 -1.38 0.20 -6.77
N CYS A 56 -0.38 -0.41 -7.38
CA CYS A 56 0.72 0.30 -8.03
C CYS A 56 0.56 0.21 -9.55
N LEU A 57 0.06 1.28 -10.15
CA LEU A 57 -0.09 1.44 -11.60
C LEU A 57 1.29 1.72 -12.23
N LYS A 58 1.52 1.20 -13.43
CA LYS A 58 2.78 1.38 -14.15
C LYS A 58 2.54 2.01 -15.52
N ALA A 59 3.56 2.70 -16.03
CA ALA A 59 3.48 3.39 -17.33
C ALA A 59 3.27 2.44 -18.52
N ASP A 60 3.64 1.16 -18.37
CA ASP A 60 3.39 0.10 -19.35
C ASP A 60 1.96 -0.48 -19.27
N PHE A 61 1.07 0.17 -18.51
CA PHE A 61 -0.30 -0.26 -18.21
C PHE A 61 -0.41 -1.58 -17.45
N THR A 62 0.69 -2.11 -16.91
CA THR A 62 0.61 -3.21 -15.95
C THR A 62 0.22 -2.68 -14.58
N THR A 63 -0.46 -3.52 -13.80
CA THR A 63 -0.83 -3.17 -12.42
C THR A 63 -0.34 -4.22 -11.46
N HIS A 64 0.38 -3.78 -10.44
CA HIS A 64 0.78 -4.62 -9.33
C HIS A 64 -0.19 -4.38 -8.18
N VAL A 65 -0.83 -5.44 -7.71
CA VAL A 65 -1.77 -5.40 -6.58
C VAL A 65 -1.20 -6.24 -5.45
N PHE A 66 -0.92 -5.61 -4.31
CA PHE A 66 -0.54 -6.31 -3.08
C PHE A 66 -1.76 -6.42 -2.18
N ILE A 67 -2.12 -7.64 -1.81
CA ILE A 67 -3.29 -7.94 -1.00
C ILE A 67 -2.80 -8.46 0.34
N GLY A 68 -3.35 -7.95 1.43
CA GLY A 68 -2.90 -8.34 2.75
C GLY A 68 -3.76 -7.84 3.88
N ILE A 69 -3.12 -7.74 5.03
CA ILE A 69 -3.72 -7.38 6.32
C ILE A 69 -2.95 -6.18 6.89
N PRO A 70 -3.31 -5.63 8.06
CA PRO A 70 -2.67 -4.43 8.56
C PRO A 70 -1.15 -4.49 8.75
N THR A 71 -0.57 -5.68 8.88
CA THR A 71 0.87 -5.86 9.06
C THR A 71 1.66 -5.99 7.76
N GLY A 72 1.02 -6.31 6.63
CA GLY A 72 1.72 -6.52 5.37
C GLY A 72 0.97 -7.36 4.35
N ALA A 73 1.63 -7.53 3.19
CA ALA A 73 1.13 -8.28 2.06
C ALA A 73 1.18 -9.79 2.33
N LYS A 74 0.13 -10.49 1.93
CA LYS A 74 0.05 -11.95 1.90
C LYS A 74 0.05 -12.50 0.48
N GLU A 75 -0.39 -11.68 -0.48
CA GLU A 75 -0.42 -12.04 -1.88
C GLU A 75 0.03 -10.86 -2.74
N TRP A 76 0.75 -11.17 -3.81
CA TRP A 76 1.04 -10.23 -4.89
C TRP A 76 0.44 -10.75 -6.19
N ARG A 77 -0.32 -9.89 -6.85
CA ARG A 77 -0.86 -10.11 -8.18
C ARG A 77 -0.32 -9.10 -9.18
N LYS A 78 -0.06 -9.55 -10.41
CA LYS A 78 0.25 -8.68 -11.55
C LYS A 78 -0.84 -8.84 -12.60
N TYR A 79 -1.42 -7.72 -13.03
CA TYR A 79 -2.38 -7.65 -14.11
C TYR A 79 -1.73 -6.99 -15.33
N GLY A 80 -2.05 -7.51 -16.52
CA GLY A 80 -1.61 -6.98 -17.80
C GLY A 80 -2.44 -5.78 -18.25
N LYS A 81 -2.11 -5.26 -19.44
CA LYS A 81 -2.83 -4.14 -20.07
C LYS A 81 -4.30 -4.47 -20.36
N ASP A 82 -4.61 -5.73 -20.64
CA ASP A 82 -5.97 -6.19 -20.94
C ASP A 82 -6.70 -6.68 -19.68
N ASP A 83 -6.20 -6.26 -18.50
CA ASP A 83 -6.71 -6.59 -17.17
C ASP A 83 -6.70 -8.10 -16.86
N ASN A 84 -5.98 -8.89 -17.66
CA ASN A 84 -5.76 -10.30 -17.44
C ASN A 84 -4.73 -10.53 -16.32
N LEU A 85 -4.98 -11.51 -15.46
CA LEU A 85 -4.04 -11.89 -14.40
C LEU A 85 -2.83 -12.58 -15.02
N LEU A 86 -1.65 -11.95 -14.90
CA LEU A 86 -0.38 -12.47 -15.41
C LEU A 86 0.40 -13.25 -14.33
N LEU A 87 0.23 -12.87 -13.07
CA LEU A 87 0.91 -13.47 -11.93
C LEU A 87 -0.01 -13.42 -10.71
N SER A 88 -0.05 -14.51 -9.94
CA SER A 88 -0.49 -14.53 -8.55
C SER A 88 0.54 -15.32 -7.75
N LYS A 89 1.04 -14.71 -6.68
CA LYS A 89 2.07 -15.28 -5.83
C LYS A 89 1.74 -15.03 -4.36
N GLN A 90 1.73 -16.10 -3.57
CA GLN A 90 1.69 -15.99 -2.12
C GLN A 90 3.04 -15.51 -1.58
N LEU A 91 2.99 -14.65 -0.57
CA LEU A 91 4.15 -13.98 0.00
C LEU A 91 4.39 -14.45 1.43
N SER A 92 5.67 -14.48 1.82
CA SER A 92 6.06 -14.63 3.22
C SER A 92 5.83 -13.32 3.97
N ASP A 93 5.69 -13.41 5.29
CA ASP A 93 5.37 -12.27 6.15
C ASP A 93 6.39 -11.12 6.11
N ASP A 94 7.65 -11.42 5.75
CA ASP A 94 8.75 -10.45 5.62
C ASP A 94 8.98 -9.95 4.17
N SER A 95 8.10 -10.34 3.24
CA SER A 95 8.21 -9.94 1.83
C SER A 95 7.91 -8.46 1.65
N LEU A 96 6.79 -7.98 2.20
CA LEU A 96 6.35 -6.60 2.15
C LEU A 96 5.45 -6.27 3.34
N GLU A 97 5.92 -5.41 4.22
CA GLU A 97 5.24 -4.91 5.40
C GLU A 97 4.90 -3.43 5.22
N TRP A 98 3.83 -2.99 5.88
CA TRP A 98 3.46 -1.57 5.92
C TRP A 98 2.99 -1.12 7.31
N LYS A 99 3.14 0.17 7.58
CA LYS A 99 2.47 0.86 8.68
C LYS A 99 1.79 2.09 8.14
N ILE A 100 0.48 2.14 8.29
CA ILE A 100 -0.36 3.23 7.78
C ILE A 100 -0.66 4.18 8.94
N TYR A 101 -0.34 5.46 8.75
CA TYR A 101 -0.76 6.57 9.61
C TYR A 101 -1.67 7.52 8.82
N LYS A 102 -2.20 8.54 9.48
CA LYS A 102 -3.14 9.50 8.86
C LYS A 102 -2.50 10.37 7.76
N ASP A 103 -1.21 10.60 7.87
CA ASP A 103 -0.41 11.54 7.08
C ASP A 103 0.69 10.84 6.26
N LEU A 104 1.10 9.63 6.64
CA LEU A 104 2.18 8.90 5.97
C LEU A 104 1.99 7.40 6.05
N VAL A 105 2.62 6.69 5.12
CA VAL A 105 2.72 5.23 5.13
C VAL A 105 4.19 4.84 5.08
N LEU A 106 4.58 3.91 5.95
CA LEU A 106 5.92 3.32 5.96
C LEU A 106 5.87 1.94 5.31
N TYR A 107 6.91 1.57 4.57
CA TYR A 107 7.07 0.28 3.92
C TYR A 107 8.42 -0.34 4.25
N LYS A 108 8.44 -1.66 4.44
CA LYS A 108 9.66 -2.46 4.63
C LYS A 108 9.47 -3.82 3.95
N GLY A 109 10.57 -4.51 3.62
CA GLY A 109 10.50 -5.91 3.21
C GLY A 109 11.47 -6.24 2.08
N LYS A 110 11.66 -7.54 1.86
CA LYS A 110 12.62 -8.09 0.87
C LYS A 110 12.26 -7.80 -0.58
N MET A 111 11.00 -7.44 -0.86
CA MET A 111 10.55 -7.08 -2.21
C MET A 111 10.84 -5.63 -2.59
N LEU A 112 11.27 -4.81 -1.63
CA LEU A 112 11.61 -3.41 -1.88
C LEU A 112 13.07 -3.30 -2.36
N PRO A 113 13.42 -2.23 -3.09
CA PRO A 113 14.80 -2.02 -3.51
C PRO A 113 15.76 -1.98 -2.30
N PRO A 114 17.02 -2.43 -2.46
CA PRO A 114 17.99 -2.37 -1.38
C PRO A 114 18.28 -0.92 -0.99
N LYS A 115 18.57 -0.71 0.29
CA LYS A 115 19.04 0.56 0.85
C LYS A 115 20.43 0.41 1.46
N GLU A 116 21.13 1.52 1.59
CA GLU A 116 22.38 1.59 2.36
C GLU A 116 22.16 1.26 3.84
N ILE A 117 21.03 1.69 4.41
CA ILE A 117 20.60 1.36 5.77
C ILE A 117 19.38 0.43 5.68
N PRO A 118 19.55 -0.90 5.83
CA PRO A 118 18.47 -1.89 5.65
C PRO A 118 17.28 -1.71 6.60
N GLU A 119 17.51 -1.14 7.78
CA GLU A 119 16.50 -0.92 8.81
C GLU A 119 15.60 0.28 8.49
N GLU A 120 16.04 1.17 7.60
CA GLU A 120 15.34 2.41 7.29
C GLU A 120 14.13 2.15 6.38
N PRO A 121 12.88 2.36 6.84
CA PRO A 121 11.71 2.14 5.99
C PRO A 121 11.70 3.08 4.77
N TYR A 122 11.11 2.60 3.69
CA TYR A 122 10.60 3.48 2.65
C TYR A 122 9.33 4.16 3.13
N TRP A 123 8.97 5.30 2.54
CA TRP A 123 7.78 6.01 2.94
C TRP A 123 7.08 6.69 1.77
N GLY A 124 5.79 6.93 1.95
CA GLY A 124 4.97 7.76 1.07
C GLY A 124 4.05 8.66 1.91
N GLU A 125 3.71 9.82 1.36
CA GLU A 125 2.82 10.79 1.99
C GLU A 125 1.36 10.51 1.61
N VAL A 126 0.45 10.57 2.58
CA VAL A 126 -1.00 10.48 2.33
C VAL A 126 -1.47 11.82 1.77
N VAL A 127 -1.72 11.86 0.46
CA VAL A 127 -2.13 13.10 -0.23
C VAL A 127 -3.64 13.25 -0.35
N LYS A 128 -4.40 12.14 -0.23
CA LYS A 128 -5.87 12.17 -0.23
C LYS A 128 -6.42 11.01 0.58
N VAL A 129 -7.55 11.27 1.26
CA VAL A 129 -8.30 10.28 2.03
C VAL A 129 -9.77 10.35 1.61
N ASP A 130 -10.26 9.26 1.03
CA ASP A 130 -11.65 9.07 0.65
C ASP A 130 -12.27 7.90 1.43
N THR A 131 -13.61 7.80 1.39
CA THR A 131 -14.34 6.66 1.95
C THR A 131 -14.35 5.50 0.97
N PHE A 132 -14.17 4.28 1.47
CA PHE A 132 -14.28 3.04 0.70
C PHE A 132 -15.27 2.10 1.36
N ASN A 133 -16.42 1.86 0.71
CA ASN A 133 -17.52 1.09 1.31
C ASN A 133 -17.73 -0.30 0.70
N ASP A 134 -16.94 -0.69 -0.31
CA ASP A 134 -17.09 -2.00 -0.94
C ASP A 134 -16.26 -3.06 -0.21
N ASP A 135 -16.54 -4.33 -0.53
CA ASP A 135 -15.72 -5.46 -0.14
C ASP A 135 -14.68 -5.78 -1.21
N ALA A 136 -13.45 -5.89 -0.75
CA ALA A 136 -12.24 -6.14 -1.51
C ALA A 136 -12.19 -7.57 -2.10
N ASN A 137 -12.87 -7.83 -3.22
CA ASN A 137 -12.87 -9.14 -3.89
C ASN A 137 -12.26 -9.09 -5.31
N ASP A 138 -12.13 -10.24 -5.95
CA ASP A 138 -11.44 -10.38 -7.23
C ASP A 138 -12.12 -9.59 -8.37
N GLN A 139 -13.46 -9.60 -8.41
CA GLN A 139 -14.22 -8.83 -9.39
C GLN A 139 -14.02 -7.33 -9.16
N TRP A 140 -14.05 -6.90 -7.90
CA TRP A 140 -13.82 -5.52 -7.51
C TRP A 140 -12.41 -5.05 -7.91
N ILE A 141 -11.37 -5.88 -7.71
CA ILE A 141 -9.99 -5.55 -8.11
C ILE A 141 -9.93 -5.24 -9.61
N VAL A 142 -10.47 -6.13 -10.45
CA VAL A 142 -10.47 -5.95 -11.91
C VAL A 142 -11.26 -4.70 -12.31
N SER A 143 -12.44 -4.50 -11.71
CA SER A 143 -13.24 -3.28 -11.94
C SER A 143 -12.47 -2.01 -11.56
N LYS A 144 -11.75 -2.03 -10.45
CA LYS A 144 -11.02 -0.86 -9.96
C LYS A 144 -9.80 -0.54 -10.82
N ILE A 145 -9.13 -1.55 -11.37
CA ILE A 145 -8.02 -1.32 -12.34
C ILE A 145 -8.53 -0.55 -13.55
N LYS A 146 -9.70 -0.93 -14.10
CA LYS A 146 -10.31 -0.24 -15.24
C LYS A 146 -10.62 1.22 -14.91
N GLU A 147 -11.28 1.44 -13.78
CA GLU A 147 -11.61 2.79 -13.29
C GLU A 147 -10.36 3.66 -13.13
N LEU A 148 -9.30 3.14 -12.51
CA LEU A 148 -8.06 3.89 -12.27
C LEU A 148 -7.32 4.28 -13.56
N TYR A 149 -7.47 3.51 -14.65
CA TYR A 149 -6.96 3.87 -15.97
C TYR A 149 -7.97 4.65 -16.83
N ASN A 150 -9.18 4.94 -16.31
CA ASN A 150 -10.30 5.50 -17.07
C ASN A 150 -10.65 4.69 -18.33
N LYS A 151 -10.66 3.36 -18.22
CA LYS A 151 -11.05 2.42 -19.29
C LYS A 151 -12.53 2.06 -19.24
#